data_AF-A0A5C1AZ76-F1
#
_entry.id   AF-A0A5C1AZ76-F1
#
_cell.length_a   1.000
_cell.length_b   1.000
_cell.length_c   1.000
_cell.angle_alpha   90.00
_cell.angle_beta   90.00
_cell.angle_gamma   90.00
#
_symmetry.space_group_name_H-M   'P 1'
#
loop_
_entity.id
_entity.type
_entity.pdbx_description
1 polymer ?
#
loop_
_entity_poly.entity_id
_entity_poly.type
_entity_poly.pdbx_seq_one_letter_code
_entity_poly.pdbx_strand_id
1 'polypeptide(L)'
;MAGTKRQQAIRKALRALAPGIPLSDAEAVITLAERRHMKDLPPSTALWLALGSHVRHVHTDYERLLAEGYDRDAARFFVADETDAVLAGWGCQRSVSDGEDE
;
A
#
# COMPACT_ATOMS: atom_id res chain seq x y z
N MET A 1 17.57 -4.03 18.75
CA MET A 1 18.04 -5.16 17.91
C MET A 1 17.55 -4.93 16.49
N ALA A 2 18.41 -5.05 15.47
CA ALA A 2 17.96 -4.98 14.09
C ALA A 2 17.06 -6.19 13.78
N GLY A 3 15.89 -5.98 13.16
CA GLY A 3 14.94 -7.05 12.83
C GLY A 3 15.52 -8.10 11.86
N THR A 4 14.73 -9.11 11.50
CA THR A 4 15.20 -10.17 10.57
C THR A 4 15.60 -9.59 9.20
N LYS A 5 16.39 -10.32 8.40
CA LYS A 5 16.79 -9.88 7.05
C LYS A 5 15.58 -9.45 6.19
N ARG A 6 14.46 -10.15 6.32
CA ARG A 6 13.20 -9.78 5.64
C ARG A 6 12.66 -8.44 6.14
N GLN A 7 12.57 -8.24 7.46
CA GLN A 7 12.07 -6.97 8.02
C GLN A 7 12.99 -5.78 7.68
N GLN A 8 14.30 -6.01 7.56
CA GLN A 8 15.23 -4.99 7.08
C GLN A 8 15.00 -4.65 5.61
N ALA A 9 14.77 -5.67 4.76
CA ALA A 9 14.46 -5.48 3.35
C ALA A 9 13.13 -4.73 3.13
N ILE A 10 12.08 -5.05 3.92
CA ILE A 10 10.79 -4.32 3.88
C ILE A 10 11.01 -2.84 4.24
N ARG A 11 11.72 -2.54 5.34
CA ARG A 11 12.02 -1.15 5.73
C ARG A 11 12.86 -0.40 4.68
N LYS A 12 13.81 -1.09 4.04
CA LYS A 12 14.61 -0.51 2.94
C LYS A 12 13.72 -0.20 1.74
N ALA A 13 12.83 -1.12 1.36
CA ALA A 13 11.89 -0.90 0.28
C ALA A 13 10.94 0.27 0.56
N LEU A 14 10.47 0.44 1.81
CA LEU A 14 9.60 1.56 2.18
C LEU A 14 10.28 2.91 1.99
N ARG A 15 11.52 3.05 2.45
CA ARG A 15 12.28 4.30 2.26
C ARG A 15 12.52 4.64 0.80
N ALA A 16 12.63 3.63 -0.07
CA ALA A 16 12.80 3.84 -1.50
C ALA A 16 11.48 4.17 -2.20
N LEU A 17 10.38 3.56 -1.75
CA LEU A 17 9.08 3.63 -2.41
C LEU A 17 8.25 4.83 -1.96
N ALA A 18 8.25 5.17 -0.67
CA ALA A 18 7.45 6.25 -0.09
C ALA A 18 8.26 6.98 1.00
N PRO A 19 9.28 7.77 0.63
CA PRO A 19 10.18 8.41 1.58
C PRO A 19 9.50 9.45 2.49
N GLY A 20 8.37 10.03 2.05
CA GLY A 20 7.60 11.03 2.78
C GLY A 20 6.43 10.49 3.60
N ILE A 21 6.28 9.17 3.73
CA ILE A 21 5.17 8.56 4.47
C ILE A 21 5.19 8.95 5.96
N PRO A 22 4.03 9.31 6.56
CA PRO A 22 3.93 9.53 8.00
C PRO A 22 4.29 8.28 8.81
N LEU A 23 4.82 8.46 10.02
CA LEU A 23 5.28 7.34 10.84
C LEU A 23 4.16 6.34 11.18
N SER A 24 2.96 6.85 11.50
CA SER A 24 1.78 6.01 11.80
C SER A 24 1.42 5.08 10.64
N ASP A 25 1.44 5.60 9.42
CA ASP A 25 1.14 4.84 8.20
C ASP A 25 2.28 3.87 7.87
N ALA A 26 3.53 4.30 8.05
CA ALA A 26 4.70 3.46 7.87
C ALA A 26 4.65 2.21 8.74
N GLU A 27 4.32 2.36 10.02
CA GLU A 27 4.21 1.25 10.97
C GLU A 27 3.10 0.29 10.58
N ALA A 28 1.91 0.81 10.25
CA ALA A 28 0.78 -0.01 9.78
C ALA A 28 1.14 -0.81 8.53
N VAL A 29 1.72 -0.16 7.52
CA VAL A 29 2.12 -0.79 6.26
C VAL A 29 3.18 -1.88 6.47
N ILE A 30 4.18 -1.64 7.34
CA ILE A 30 5.20 -2.66 7.66
C ILE A 30 4.53 -3.87 8.34
N THR A 31 3.64 -3.65 9.31
CA THR A 31 2.91 -4.75 9.96
C THR A 31 2.06 -5.55 8.97
N LEU A 32 1.40 -4.89 8.01
CA LEU A 32 0.66 -5.55 6.94
C LEU A 32 1.58 -6.40 6.04
N ALA A 33 2.72 -5.87 5.60
CA ALA A 33 3.68 -6.56 4.74
C ALA A 33 4.37 -7.76 5.41
N GLU A 34 4.42 -7.79 6.74
CA GLU A 34 5.02 -8.87 7.53
C GLU A 34 4.05 -10.04 7.84
N ARG A 35 2.77 -9.93 7.47
CA ARG A 35 1.76 -10.98 7.70
C ARG A 35 2.16 -12.32 7.10
N ARG A 36 1.72 -13.42 7.74
CA ARG A 36 2.11 -14.79 7.38
C ARG A 36 1.88 -15.13 5.90
N HIS A 37 0.75 -14.74 5.34
CA HIS A 37 0.41 -15.02 3.93
C HIS A 37 1.21 -14.18 2.92
N MET A 38 1.93 -13.15 3.37
CA MET A 38 2.81 -12.34 2.51
C MET A 38 4.23 -12.89 2.44
N LYS A 39 4.57 -13.91 3.25
CA LYS A 39 5.96 -14.37 3.44
C LYS A 39 6.60 -14.95 2.19
N ASP A 40 5.79 -15.52 1.30
CA ASP A 40 6.26 -16.13 0.06
C ASP A 40 6.49 -15.10 -1.06
N LEU A 41 6.01 -13.87 -0.87
CA LEU A 41 6.24 -12.77 -1.81
C LEU A 41 7.60 -12.10 -1.57
N PRO A 42 8.24 -11.58 -2.63
CA PRO A 42 9.38 -10.67 -2.48
C PRO A 42 9.04 -9.50 -1.55
N PRO A 43 9.96 -9.04 -0.68
CA PRO A 43 9.69 -7.96 0.27
C PRO A 43 9.13 -6.68 -0.35
N SER A 44 9.62 -6.28 -1.53
CA SER A 44 9.14 -5.10 -2.26
C SER A 44 7.70 -5.28 -2.77
N THR A 45 7.37 -6.46 -3.29
CA THR A 45 6.00 -6.80 -3.73
C THR A 45 5.03 -6.84 -2.56
N ALA A 46 5.40 -7.52 -1.46
CA ALA A 46 4.59 -7.55 -0.25
C ALA A 46 4.33 -6.14 0.30
N LEU A 47 5.36 -5.30 0.30
CA LEU A 47 5.24 -3.91 0.71
C LEU A 47 4.33 -3.10 -0.21
N TRP A 48 4.46 -3.24 -1.52
CA TRP A 48 3.59 -2.53 -2.48
C TRP A 48 2.12 -2.87 -2.26
N LEU A 49 1.81 -4.16 -2.14
CA LEU A 49 0.43 -4.62 -1.91
C LEU A 49 -0.11 -4.11 -0.57
N ALA A 50 0.71 -4.13 0.47
CA ALA A 50 0.36 -3.61 1.79
C ALA A 50 0.13 -2.09 1.75
N LEU A 51 0.99 -1.35 1.06
CA LEU A 51 0.92 0.10 0.95
C LEU A 51 -0.34 0.54 0.19
N GLY A 52 -0.59 -0.01 -1.00
CA GLY A 52 -1.79 0.32 -1.77
C GLY A 52 -3.08 -0.11 -1.06
N SER A 53 -3.07 -1.25 -0.36
CA SER A 53 -4.20 -1.67 0.48
C SER A 53 -4.43 -0.68 1.63
N HIS A 54 -3.40 -0.29 2.36
CA HIS A 54 -3.50 0.65 3.49
C HIS A 54 -4.05 2.00 3.05
N VAL A 55 -3.47 2.59 2.00
CA VAL A 55 -3.94 3.88 1.46
C VAL A 55 -5.41 3.79 1.08
N ARG A 56 -5.79 2.74 0.33
CA ARG A 56 -7.18 2.52 -0.06
C ARG A 56 -8.13 2.42 1.13
N HIS A 57 -7.76 1.70 2.18
CA HIS A 57 -8.67 1.53 3.33
C HIS A 57 -8.74 2.74 4.27
N VAL A 58 -7.67 3.54 4.34
CA VAL A 58 -7.50 4.56 5.40
C VAL A 58 -7.61 5.99 4.87
N HIS A 59 -7.20 6.22 3.62
CA HIS A 59 -7.05 7.55 3.04
C HIS A 59 -7.98 7.79 1.85
N THR A 60 -8.97 6.91 1.63
CA THR A 60 -9.96 7.08 0.55
C THR A 60 -11.36 6.68 0.99
N ASP A 61 -12.34 6.97 0.13
CA ASP A 61 -13.74 6.59 0.31
C ASP A 61 -14.04 5.08 0.15
N TYR A 62 -13.02 4.21 0.03
CA TYR A 62 -13.21 2.80 -0.29
C TYR A 62 -14.14 2.06 0.69
N GLU A 63 -13.95 2.25 1.99
CA GLU A 63 -14.80 1.61 3.00
C GLU A 63 -16.25 2.10 2.93
N ARG A 64 -16.45 3.37 2.58
CA ARG A 64 -17.77 3.95 2.36
C ARG A 64 -18.44 3.33 1.14
N LEU A 65 -17.73 3.22 0.02
CA LEU A 65 -18.24 2.59 -1.21
C LEU A 65 -18.65 1.12 -0.97
N LEU A 66 -17.85 0.36 -0.22
CA LEU A 66 -18.22 -1.01 0.14
C LEU A 66 -19.49 -1.07 1.01
N ALA A 67 -19.62 -0.13 1.97
CA ALA A 67 -20.82 -0.04 2.81
C ALA A 67 -22.08 0.38 2.02
N GLU A 68 -21.91 1.15 0.95
CA GLU A 68 -22.97 1.54 0.01
C GLU A 68 -23.35 0.41 -0.97
N GLY A 69 -22.64 -0.72 -0.94
CA GLY A 69 -22.97 -1.92 -1.72
C GLY A 69 -22.26 -2.02 -3.07
N TYR A 70 -21.27 -1.15 -3.33
CA TYR A 70 -20.40 -1.32 -4.49
C TYR A 70 -19.56 -2.60 -4.34
N ASP A 71 -19.34 -3.30 -5.45
CA ASP A 71 -18.36 -4.37 -5.46
C ASP A 71 -16.93 -3.84 -5.32
N ARG A 72 -15.99 -4.75 -5.03
CA ARG A 72 -14.60 -4.36 -4.75
C ARG A 72 -13.89 -3.76 -5.95
N ASP A 73 -14.21 -4.20 -7.16
CA ASP A 73 -13.51 -3.76 -8.36
C ASP A 73 -14.01 -2.38 -8.77
N ALA A 74 -15.32 -2.14 -8.70
CA ALA A 74 -15.90 -0.80 -8.82
C ALA A 74 -15.35 0.15 -7.75
N ALA A 75 -15.33 -0.26 -6.48
CA ALA A 75 -14.80 0.57 -5.40
C ALA A 75 -13.31 0.87 -5.57
N ARG A 76 -12.50 -0.07 -6.08
CA ARG A 76 -11.07 0.15 -6.40
C ARG A 76 -10.90 1.14 -7.54
N PHE A 77 -11.72 1.03 -8.58
CA PHE A 77 -11.70 1.94 -9.71
C PHE A 77 -11.98 3.38 -9.27
N PHE A 78 -13.04 3.60 -8.47
CA PHE A 78 -13.41 4.96 -8.03
C PHE A 78 -12.37 5.65 -7.15
N VAL A 79 -11.57 4.89 -6.39
CA VAL A 79 -10.58 5.44 -5.46
C VAL A 79 -9.15 5.39 -6.00
N ALA A 80 -8.95 4.99 -7.26
CA ALA A 80 -7.61 4.84 -7.85
C ALA A 80 -6.85 6.18 -7.85
N ASP A 81 -7.47 7.24 -8.35
CA ASP A 81 -6.88 8.59 -8.41
C ASP A 81 -6.56 9.15 -7.01
N GLU A 82 -7.47 8.96 -6.05
CA GLU A 82 -7.27 9.40 -4.66
C GLU A 82 -6.13 8.61 -4.01
N THR A 83 -6.05 7.31 -4.28
CA THR A 83 -4.96 6.44 -3.81
C THR A 83 -3.62 6.93 -4.37
N ASP A 84 -3.53 7.20 -5.66
CA ASP A 84 -2.31 7.69 -6.30
C ASP A 84 -1.93 9.09 -5.84
N ALA A 85 -2.89 9.98 -5.58
CA ALA A 85 -2.62 11.30 -5.02
C ALA A 85 -1.94 11.21 -3.64
N VAL A 86 -2.41 10.31 -2.77
CA VAL A 86 -1.80 10.08 -1.44
C VAL A 86 -0.40 9.48 -1.60
N LEU A 87 -0.24 8.47 -2.46
CA LEU A 87 1.05 7.83 -2.72
C LEU A 87 2.07 8.84 -3.27
N ALA A 88 1.68 9.66 -4.25
CA ALA A 88 2.50 10.73 -4.82
C ALA A 88 2.87 11.76 -3.76
N GLY A 89 1.94 12.12 -2.86
CA GLY A 89 2.21 12.99 -1.71
C GLY A 89 3.29 12.43 -0.77
N TRP A 90 3.45 11.11 -0.70
CA TRP A 90 4.53 10.45 0.05
C TRP A 90 5.80 10.23 -0.77
N GLY A 91 5.86 10.75 -2.00
CA GLY A 91 7.01 10.63 -2.91
C GLY A 91 7.04 9.33 -3.72
N CYS A 92 5.96 8.55 -3.73
CA CYS A 92 5.86 7.35 -4.56
C CYS A 92 5.78 7.72 -6.04
N GLN A 93 6.59 7.05 -6.86
CA GLN A 93 6.64 7.24 -8.31
C GLN A 93 5.88 6.16 -9.08
N ARG A 94 5.27 5.20 -8.37
CA ARG A 94 4.53 4.09 -8.94
C ARG A 94 3.03 4.34 -8.77
N SER A 95 2.25 4.05 -9.80
CA SER A 95 0.79 4.13 -9.78
C SER A 95 0.14 2.76 -9.51
N VAL A 96 -1.05 2.77 -8.88
CA VAL A 96 -1.91 1.58 -8.77
C VAL A 96 -2.59 1.19 -10.07
N SER A 97 -2.66 2.11 -11.04
CA SER A 97 -3.29 1.92 -12.35
C SER A 97 -2.32 1.49 -13.46
N ASP A 98 -0.99 1.54 -13.23
CA ASP A 98 0.08 1.13 -14.16
C ASP A 98 0.01 -0.35 -14.65
N GLY A 99 -1.00 -1.13 -14.23
CA GLY A 99 -1.21 -2.53 -14.65
C GLY A 99 -2.62 -2.84 -15.14
N GLU A 100 -3.47 -1.83 -15.36
CA GLU A 100 -4.86 -2.00 -15.86
C GLU A 100 -4.98 -1.70 -17.36
N ASP A 101 -3.93 -1.12 -17.97
CA ASP A 101 -3.81 -0.87 -19.41
C ASP A 101 -3.16 -2.08 -20.13
N GLU A 102 -3.82 -3.24 -20.15
CA GLU A 102 -3.48 -4.36 -21.06
C GLU A 102 -4.71 -5.02 -21.68
#